data_AF-A0A7J5TV60-F1
#
_entry.id   AF-A0A7J5TV60-F1
#
_cell.length_a   1.000
_cell.length_b   1.000
_cell.length_c   1.000
_cell.angle_alpha   90.00
_cell.angle_beta   90.00
_cell.angle_gamma   90.00
#
_symmetry.space_group_name_H-M   'P 1'
#
loop_
_entity.id
_entity.type
_entity.pdbx_description
1 polymer ?
#
loop_
_entity_poly.entity_id
_entity_poly.type
_entity_poly.pdbx_seq_one_letter_code
_entity_poly.pdbx_strand_id
1 'polypeptide(L)'
;METLKKLIIEERVRQTEKWGKQQLSLTGWLLVLQEEMGEVARAMLDDDPEAARHQREEAVQVTAVVVQMCEWLSELHGWPCSAEELLDRTFLKYEFNLGDPATSYIQLTQLVGAFAELILSRANAHNDEISKIARKLTIFGLELTYRLLDVEEVSDSLTIPMAK
;
A
#
# COMPACT_ATOMS: atom_id res chain seq x y z
N MET A 1 9.34 -1.29 11.71
CA MET A 1 8.18 -2.09 11.23
C MET A 1 6.88 -1.61 11.87
N GLU A 2 6.80 -1.55 13.20
CA GLU A 2 5.64 -1.00 13.93
C GLU A 2 5.28 0.43 13.48
N THR A 3 6.27 1.30 13.30
CA THR A 3 6.06 2.67 12.78
C THR A 3 5.39 2.68 11.41
N LEU A 4 5.83 1.82 10.49
CA LEU A 4 5.25 1.70 9.14
C LEU A 4 3.81 1.19 9.19
N LYS A 5 3.55 0.12 9.95
CA LYS A 5 2.19 -0.42 10.16
C LYS A 5 1.26 0.66 10.70
N LYS A 6 1.72 1.41 11.70
CA LYS A 6 0.95 2.49 12.33
C LYS A 6 0.57 3.58 11.32
N LEU A 7 1.54 4.08 10.54
CA LEU A 7 1.28 5.12 9.52
C LEU A 7 0.21 4.69 8.51
N ILE A 8 0.27 3.45 8.04
CA ILE A 8 -0.71 2.91 7.07
C ILE A 8 -2.09 2.77 7.70
N ILE A 9 -2.18 2.30 8.95
CA ILE A 9 -3.46 2.19 9.66
C ILE A 9 -4.06 3.58 9.91
N GLU A 10 -3.27 4.54 10.37
CA GLU A 10 -3.72 5.92 10.59
C GLU A 10 -4.25 6.54 9.30
N GLU A 11 -3.52 6.38 8.19
CA GLU A 11 -3.95 6.85 6.88
C GLU A 11 -5.23 6.15 6.41
N ARG A 12 -5.32 4.83 6.55
CA ARG A 12 -6.52 4.06 6.24
C ARG A 12 -7.74 4.52 7.04
N VAL A 13 -7.56 4.88 8.31
CA VAL A 13 -8.61 5.46 9.16
C VAL A 13 -9.00 6.84 8.65
N ARG A 14 -8.02 7.73 8.39
CA ARG A 14 -8.23 9.07 7.83
C ARG A 14 -9.04 9.03 6.53
N GLN A 15 -8.73 8.11 5.62
CA GLN A 15 -9.48 7.91 4.37
C GLN A 15 -10.93 7.50 4.64
N THR A 16 -11.18 6.67 5.66
CA THR A 16 -12.55 6.31 6.09
C THR A 16 -13.29 7.50 6.65
N GLU A 17 -12.64 8.33 7.46
CA GLU A 17 -13.27 9.51 8.05
C GLU A 17 -13.61 10.55 6.97
N LYS A 18 -12.72 10.74 6.00
CA LYS A 18 -12.88 11.69 4.91
C LYS A 18 -13.96 11.27 3.91
N TRP A 19 -13.99 9.99 3.54
CA TRP A 19 -14.80 9.52 2.42
C TRP A 19 -15.91 8.53 2.81
N GLY A 20 -15.87 7.97 4.02
CA GLY A 20 -16.74 6.89 4.46
C GLY A 20 -16.31 5.51 3.91
N LYS A 21 -17.13 4.49 4.19
CA LYS A 21 -16.92 3.14 3.63
C LYS A 21 -17.16 3.17 2.12
N GLN A 22 -16.10 2.95 1.34
CA GLN A 22 -16.17 2.90 -0.11
C GLN A 22 -16.65 1.54 -0.61
N GLN A 23 -17.56 1.54 -1.59
CA GLN A 23 -18.01 0.35 -2.31
C GLN A 23 -17.83 0.57 -3.81
N LEU A 24 -16.58 0.71 -4.22
CA LEU A 24 -16.23 0.92 -5.62
C LEU A 24 -16.27 -0.39 -6.38
N SER A 25 -16.46 -0.31 -7.70
CA SER A 25 -16.13 -1.43 -8.57
C SER A 25 -14.62 -1.69 -8.53
N LEU A 26 -14.17 -2.86 -8.95
CA LEU A 26 -12.74 -3.14 -9.02
C LEU A 26 -12.01 -2.15 -9.94
N THR A 27 -12.64 -1.73 -11.05
CA THR A 27 -12.13 -0.63 -11.89
C THR A 27 -12.03 0.68 -11.13
N GLY A 28 -13.01 1.02 -10.28
CA GLY A 28 -12.96 2.20 -9.42
C GLY A 28 -11.79 2.16 -8.44
N TRP A 29 -11.54 1.01 -7.80
CA TRP A 29 -10.36 0.82 -6.95
C TRP A 29 -9.04 1.00 -7.71
N LEU A 30 -8.94 0.48 -8.93
CA LEU A 30 -7.74 0.65 -9.76
C LEU A 30 -7.53 2.11 -10.17
N LEU A 31 -8.59 2.88 -10.39
CA LEU A 31 -8.48 4.31 -10.68
C LEU A 31 -7.96 5.09 -9.47
N VAL A 32 -8.51 4.84 -8.28
CA VAL A 32 -8.02 5.47 -7.04
C VAL A 32 -6.56 5.09 -6.79
N LEU A 33 -6.20 3.82 -6.95
CA LEU A 33 -4.81 3.38 -6.80
C LEU A 33 -3.87 4.07 -7.82
N GLN A 34 -4.30 4.23 -9.07
CA GLN A 34 -3.51 4.95 -10.06
C GLN A 34 -3.39 6.45 -9.78
N GLU A 35 -4.40 7.06 -9.19
CA GLU A 35 -4.37 8.46 -8.74
C GLU A 35 -3.25 8.64 -7.72
N GLU A 36 -3.27 7.88 -6.62
CA GLU A 36 -2.24 7.92 -5.57
C GLU A 36 -0.84 7.58 -6.11
N MET A 37 -0.73 6.59 -7.00
CA MET A 37 0.55 6.29 -7.66
C MET A 37 1.04 7.45 -8.53
N GLY A 38 0.13 8.18 -9.18
CA GLY A 38 0.47 9.39 -9.92
C GLY A 38 1.02 10.50 -9.02
N GLU A 39 0.51 10.62 -7.81
CA GLU A 39 1.02 11.57 -6.80
C GLU A 39 2.41 11.16 -6.33
N VAL A 40 2.66 9.87 -6.05
CA VAL A 40 4.01 9.35 -5.78
C VAL A 40 4.96 9.69 -6.92
N ALA A 41 4.58 9.40 -8.17
CA ALA A 41 5.44 9.65 -9.33
C ALA A 41 5.77 11.13 -9.49
N ARG A 42 4.78 12.02 -9.27
CA ARG A 42 5.01 13.47 -9.26
C ARG A 42 5.99 13.85 -8.16
N ALA A 43 5.80 13.35 -6.95
CA ALA A 43 6.67 13.65 -5.82
C ALA A 43 8.10 13.13 -6.03
N MET A 44 8.27 11.97 -6.68
CA MET A 44 9.59 11.39 -7.02
C MET A 44 10.35 12.18 -8.10
N LEU A 45 9.64 12.94 -8.94
CA LEU A 45 10.22 13.76 -10.02
C LEU A 45 10.42 15.22 -9.60
N ASP A 46 9.90 15.61 -8.44
CA ASP A 46 10.01 16.97 -7.92
C ASP A 46 11.36 17.17 -7.22
N ASP A 47 12.07 18.24 -7.58
CA ASP A 47 13.37 18.61 -7.03
C ASP A 47 13.23 19.55 -5.81
N ASP A 48 12.01 19.84 -5.35
CA ASP A 48 11.74 20.62 -4.14
C ASP A 48 12.28 19.90 -2.88
N PRO A 49 12.98 20.59 -1.96
CA PRO A 49 13.34 20.04 -0.65
C PRO A 49 12.17 19.44 0.16
N GLU A 50 10.94 19.94 -0.02
CA GLU A 50 9.74 19.37 0.61
C GLU A 50 9.24 18.09 -0.10
N ALA A 51 9.76 17.79 -1.30
CA ALA A 51 9.36 16.62 -2.08
C ALA A 51 9.60 15.31 -1.33
N ALA A 52 10.66 15.19 -0.52
CA ALA A 52 10.92 14.00 0.27
C ALA A 52 9.82 13.73 1.32
N ARG A 53 9.19 14.77 1.90
CA ARG A 53 8.03 14.57 2.79
C ARG A 53 6.83 14.11 1.98
N HIS A 54 6.54 14.77 0.87
CA HIS A 54 5.40 14.43 0.01
C HIS A 54 5.54 12.99 -0.53
N GLN A 55 6.72 12.58 -1.00
CA GLN A 55 6.99 11.21 -1.45
C GLN A 55 6.59 10.16 -0.40
N ARG A 56 6.89 10.42 0.88
CA ARG A 56 6.55 9.53 2.00
C ARG A 56 5.05 9.48 2.24
N GLU A 57 4.42 10.65 2.30
CA GLU A 57 2.97 10.78 2.47
C GLU A 57 2.23 10.04 1.34
N GLU A 58 2.60 10.28 0.08
CA GLU A 58 1.97 9.63 -1.06
C GLU A 58 2.19 8.11 -1.08
N ALA A 59 3.37 7.62 -0.68
CA ALA A 59 3.62 6.19 -0.59
C ALA A 59 2.76 5.49 0.49
N VAL A 60 2.58 6.16 1.64
CA VAL A 60 1.65 5.70 2.69
C VAL A 60 0.21 5.68 2.14
N GLN A 61 -0.21 6.70 1.40
CA GLN A 61 -1.54 6.77 0.78
C GLN A 61 -1.77 5.63 -0.23
N VAL A 62 -0.80 5.37 -1.13
CA VAL A 62 -0.82 4.22 -2.04
C VAL A 62 -1.04 2.91 -1.26
N THR A 63 -0.27 2.70 -0.19
CA THR A 63 -0.36 1.46 0.58
C THR A 63 -1.68 1.34 1.33
N ALA A 64 -2.19 2.45 1.89
CA ALA A 64 -3.49 2.49 2.55
C ALA A 64 -4.63 2.16 1.57
N VAL A 65 -4.58 2.67 0.33
CA VAL A 65 -5.56 2.33 -0.72
C VAL A 65 -5.48 0.85 -1.09
N VAL A 66 -4.28 0.29 -1.22
CA VAL A 66 -4.13 -1.15 -1.50
C VAL A 66 -4.71 -1.99 -0.37
N VAL A 67 -4.46 -1.62 0.88
CA VAL A 67 -5.02 -2.29 2.06
C VAL A 67 -6.55 -2.19 2.05
N GLN A 68 -7.10 -1.00 1.79
CA GLN A 68 -8.55 -0.79 1.71
C GLN A 68 -9.20 -1.63 0.61
N MET A 69 -8.57 -1.70 -0.57
CA MET A 69 -9.02 -2.55 -1.66
C MET A 69 -8.99 -4.03 -1.27
N CYS A 70 -7.98 -4.49 -0.53
CA CYS A 70 -7.91 -5.86 -0.04
C CYS A 70 -8.99 -6.18 0.99
N GLU A 71 -9.33 -5.25 1.89
CA GLU A 71 -10.47 -5.40 2.81
C GLU A 71 -11.79 -5.50 2.05
N TRP A 72 -11.99 -4.66 1.02
CA TRP A 72 -13.18 -4.73 0.17
C TRP A 72 -13.27 -6.07 -0.58
N LEU A 73 -12.16 -6.55 -1.17
CA LEU A 73 -12.09 -7.88 -1.78
C LEU A 73 -12.32 -9.00 -0.75
N SER A 74 -11.85 -8.81 0.48
CA SER A 74 -12.08 -9.69 1.63
C SER A 74 -13.56 -9.93 1.87
N GLU A 75 -14.32 -8.83 1.97
CA GLU A 75 -15.75 -8.85 2.18
C GLU A 75 -16.51 -9.52 1.02
N LEU A 76 -16.11 -9.26 -0.23
CA LEU A 76 -16.78 -9.80 -1.41
C LEU A 76 -16.58 -11.31 -1.60
N HIS A 77 -15.38 -11.81 -1.31
CA HIS A 77 -14.99 -13.20 -1.61
C HIS A 77 -15.00 -14.11 -0.37
N GLY A 78 -15.40 -13.59 0.79
CA GLY A 78 -15.62 -14.36 2.02
C GLY A 78 -14.34 -14.87 2.68
N TRP A 79 -13.21 -14.21 2.43
CA TRP A 79 -11.92 -14.55 3.03
C TRP A 79 -11.54 -13.48 4.05
N PRO A 80 -11.77 -13.67 5.38
CA PRO A 80 -11.65 -12.60 6.36
C PRO A 80 -10.21 -12.09 6.43
N CYS A 81 -10.05 -10.78 6.22
CA CYS A 81 -8.78 -10.09 6.31
C CYS A 81 -9.06 -8.61 6.63
N SER A 82 -8.92 -8.25 7.90
CA SER A 82 -8.80 -6.84 8.29
C SER A 82 -7.48 -6.24 7.78
N ALA A 83 -7.39 -4.91 7.71
CA ALA A 83 -6.14 -4.20 7.45
C ALA A 83 -5.01 -4.69 8.37
N GLU A 84 -5.29 -4.82 9.65
CA GLU A 84 -4.32 -5.26 10.64
C GLU A 84 -3.84 -6.70 10.38
N GLU A 85 -4.75 -7.64 10.16
CA GLU A 85 -4.38 -9.03 9.82
C GLU A 85 -3.61 -9.13 8.51
N LEU A 86 -3.96 -8.31 7.51
CA LEU A 86 -3.26 -8.27 6.23
C LEU A 86 -1.81 -7.84 6.42
N LEU A 87 -1.61 -6.74 7.14
CA LEU A 87 -0.32 -6.16 7.44
C LEU A 87 0.52 -7.13 8.28
N ASP A 88 -0.03 -7.69 9.36
CA ASP A 88 0.66 -8.66 10.23
C ASP A 88 1.13 -9.88 9.45
N ARG A 89 0.28 -10.45 8.60
CA ARG A 89 0.64 -11.60 7.76
C ARG A 89 1.73 -11.29 6.76
N THR A 90 1.79 -10.04 6.30
CA THR A 90 2.79 -9.60 5.32
C THR A 90 4.13 -9.36 6.02
N PHE A 91 4.13 -8.64 7.15
CA PHE A 91 5.31 -8.39 7.97
C PHE A 91 5.93 -9.66 8.58
N LEU A 92 5.13 -10.67 8.94
CA LEU A 92 5.64 -11.95 9.48
C LEU A 92 6.37 -12.81 8.44
N LYS A 93 6.09 -12.63 7.14
CA LYS A 93 6.54 -13.54 6.08
C LYS A 93 7.49 -12.91 5.07
N TYR A 94 7.69 -11.60 5.15
CA TYR A 94 8.40 -10.85 4.12
C TYR A 94 9.54 -10.04 4.72
N GLU A 95 10.74 -10.25 4.21
CA GLU A 95 11.91 -9.44 4.53
C GLU A 95 11.99 -8.27 3.57
N PHE A 96 11.93 -7.05 4.11
CA PHE A 96 11.99 -5.82 3.32
C PHE A 96 13.43 -5.47 2.96
N ASN A 97 13.65 -5.09 1.70
CA ASN A 97 14.95 -4.66 1.20
C ASN A 97 15.00 -3.14 0.98
N LEU A 98 16.13 -2.53 1.33
CA LEU A 98 16.48 -1.11 1.15
C LEU A 98 16.84 -0.77 -0.30
N GLY A 99 16.16 -1.39 -1.26
CA GLY A 99 16.38 -1.14 -2.67
C GLY A 99 15.89 0.24 -3.11
N ASP A 100 16.09 0.54 -4.37
CA ASP A 100 15.58 1.75 -5.02
C ASP A 100 14.03 1.78 -4.96
N PRO A 101 13.41 2.86 -4.43
CA PRO A 101 11.95 3.07 -4.49
C PRO A 101 11.35 2.90 -5.87
N ALA A 102 12.06 3.33 -6.94
CA ALA A 102 11.60 3.21 -8.31
C ALA A 102 11.33 1.76 -8.71
N THR A 103 12.06 0.81 -8.13
CA THR A 103 11.85 -0.63 -8.38
C THR A 103 10.47 -1.07 -7.87
N SER A 104 10.09 -0.70 -6.64
CA SER A 104 8.76 -1.03 -6.10
C SER A 104 7.64 -0.32 -6.85
N TYR A 105 7.88 0.93 -7.26
CA TYR A 105 6.93 1.68 -8.09
C TYR A 105 6.66 0.99 -9.44
N ILE A 106 7.71 0.52 -10.13
CA ILE A 106 7.57 -0.22 -11.39
C ILE A 106 6.82 -1.53 -11.17
N GLN A 107 7.13 -2.26 -10.08
CA GLN A 107 6.45 -3.52 -9.76
C GLN A 107 4.97 -3.32 -9.46
N LEU A 108 4.60 -2.25 -8.73
CA LEU A 108 3.21 -1.85 -8.54
C LEU A 108 2.52 -1.56 -9.88
N THR A 109 3.18 -0.81 -10.76
CA THR A 109 2.63 -0.44 -12.07
C THR A 109 2.35 -1.68 -12.91
N GLN A 110 3.27 -2.64 -12.94
CA GLN A 110 3.09 -3.93 -13.63
C GLN A 110 1.92 -4.73 -13.06
N LEU A 111 1.76 -4.77 -11.74
CA LEU A 111 0.66 -5.49 -11.11
C LEU A 111 -0.69 -4.83 -11.32
N VAL A 112 -0.76 -3.50 -11.31
CA VAL A 112 -1.97 -2.76 -11.69
C VAL A 112 -2.38 -3.12 -13.11
N GLY A 113 -1.42 -3.16 -14.04
CA GLY A 113 -1.66 -3.60 -15.42
C GLY A 113 -2.17 -5.05 -15.50
N ALA A 114 -1.51 -5.98 -14.81
CA ALA A 114 -1.93 -7.38 -14.77
C ALA A 114 -3.33 -7.54 -14.14
N PHE A 115 -3.65 -6.74 -13.12
CA PHE A 115 -4.97 -6.78 -12.49
C PHE A 115 -6.05 -6.22 -13.44
N ALA A 116 -5.75 -5.14 -14.16
CA ALA A 116 -6.63 -4.58 -15.17
C ALA A 116 -6.89 -5.57 -16.32
N GLU A 117 -5.86 -6.27 -16.79
CA GLU A 117 -6.00 -7.31 -17.81
C GLU A 117 -6.88 -8.47 -17.33
N LEU A 118 -6.70 -8.93 -16.09
CA LEU A 118 -7.53 -9.97 -15.49
C LEU A 118 -9.01 -9.58 -15.52
N ILE A 119 -9.34 -8.32 -15.19
CA ILE A 119 -10.70 -7.78 -15.24
C ILE A 119 -11.23 -7.74 -16.68
N LEU A 120 -10.44 -7.20 -17.61
CA LEU A 120 -10.84 -6.99 -19.00
C LEU A 120 -11.03 -8.31 -19.76
N SER A 121 -10.24 -9.32 -19.42
CA SER A 121 -10.32 -10.65 -20.05
C SER A 121 -11.69 -11.31 -19.86
N ARG A 122 -12.53 -10.81 -18.91
CA ARG A 122 -13.78 -11.44 -18.47
C ARG A 122 -13.63 -12.93 -18.18
N ALA A 123 -12.39 -13.38 -17.92
CA ALA A 123 -12.16 -14.73 -17.46
C ALA A 123 -12.96 -14.90 -16.17
N ASN A 124 -13.46 -16.11 -15.93
CA ASN A 124 -13.84 -16.52 -14.59
C ASN A 124 -12.56 -16.58 -13.74
N ALA A 125 -11.94 -15.43 -13.52
CA ALA A 125 -10.77 -15.28 -12.70
C ALA A 125 -11.15 -15.87 -11.35
N HIS A 126 -10.51 -16.99 -11.02
CA HIS A 126 -10.78 -17.64 -9.76
C HIS A 126 -10.44 -16.66 -8.64
N ASN A 127 -11.25 -16.64 -7.57
CA ASN A 127 -11.02 -15.79 -6.40
C ASN A 127 -9.55 -15.86 -5.91
N ASP A 128 -8.89 -17.00 -6.12
CA ASP A 128 -7.48 -17.24 -5.86
C ASP A 128 -6.51 -16.34 -6.63
N GLU A 129 -6.76 -16.05 -7.90
CA GLU A 129 -5.88 -15.19 -8.71
C GLU A 129 -5.98 -13.73 -8.30
N ILE A 130 -7.22 -13.25 -8.12
CA ILE A 130 -7.50 -11.92 -7.58
C ILE A 130 -6.81 -11.75 -6.22
N SER A 131 -6.97 -12.75 -5.34
CA SER A 131 -6.34 -12.78 -4.02
C SER A 131 -4.81 -12.74 -4.08
N LYS A 132 -4.20 -13.48 -5.03
CA LYS A 132 -2.74 -13.49 -5.23
C LYS A 132 -2.22 -12.13 -5.69
N ILE A 133 -2.91 -11.49 -6.65
CA ILE A 133 -2.52 -10.17 -7.15
C ILE A 133 -2.68 -9.11 -6.05
N ALA A 134 -3.81 -9.11 -5.34
CA ALA A 134 -4.08 -8.18 -4.23
C ALA A 134 -3.00 -8.26 -3.12
N ARG A 135 -2.59 -9.47 -2.75
CA ARG A 135 -1.48 -9.68 -1.80
C ARG A 135 -0.15 -9.16 -2.32
N LYS A 136 0.17 -9.38 -3.60
CA LYS A 136 1.38 -8.83 -4.21
C LYS A 136 1.36 -7.30 -4.23
N LEU A 137 0.23 -6.68 -4.58
CA LEU A 137 0.06 -5.23 -4.50
C LEU A 137 0.34 -4.74 -3.07
N THR A 138 -0.15 -5.45 -2.05
CA THR A 138 0.09 -5.09 -0.65
C THR A 138 1.58 -5.13 -0.33
N ILE A 139 2.28 -6.20 -0.73
CA ILE A 139 3.73 -6.35 -0.52
C ILE A 139 4.48 -5.19 -1.16
N PHE A 140 4.22 -4.88 -2.45
CA PHE A 140 4.97 -3.84 -3.15
C PHE A 140 4.60 -2.42 -2.71
N GLY A 141 3.37 -2.19 -2.23
CA GLY A 141 3.00 -0.94 -1.56
C GLY A 141 3.81 -0.75 -0.28
N LEU A 142 3.88 -1.80 0.54
CA LEU A 142 4.70 -1.79 1.75
C LEU A 142 6.18 -1.60 1.45
N GLU A 143 6.72 -2.23 0.42
CA GLU A 143 8.11 -2.01 0.01
C GLU A 143 8.36 -0.59 -0.47
N LEU A 144 7.46 -0.02 -1.27
CA LEU A 144 7.56 1.36 -1.73
C LEU A 144 7.61 2.32 -0.53
N THR A 145 6.67 2.15 0.41
CA THR A 145 6.61 2.97 1.62
C THR A 145 7.85 2.79 2.48
N TYR A 146 8.28 1.54 2.69
CA TYR A 146 9.47 1.24 3.48
C TYR A 146 10.73 1.87 2.89
N ARG A 147 10.91 1.81 1.56
CA ARG A 147 12.08 2.37 0.88
C ARG A 147 12.08 3.89 0.86
N LEU A 148 10.91 4.53 0.89
CA LEU A 148 10.78 5.99 0.94
C LEU A 148 10.84 6.57 2.35
N LEU A 149 10.55 5.79 3.40
CA LEU A 149 10.52 6.29 4.78
C LEU A 149 11.89 6.60 5.40
N ASP A 150 13.00 6.19 4.77
CA ASP A 150 14.38 6.28 5.29
C ASP A 150 14.59 5.56 6.63
N VAL A 151 15.64 4.74 6.74
CA VAL A 151 15.79 3.78 7.85
C VAL A 151 16.16 4.46 9.18
N GLU A 152 16.77 5.65 9.10
CA GLU A 152 17.28 6.36 10.27
C GLU A 152 16.14 6.84 11.21
N GLU A 153 15.00 7.31 10.67
CA GLU A 153 13.83 7.71 11.48
C GLU A 153 13.02 6.54 12.06
N VAL A 154 13.07 5.37 11.42
CA VAL A 154 12.47 4.14 11.96
C VAL A 154 13.27 3.61 13.16
N SER A 155 14.54 4.02 13.31
CA SER A 155 15.37 3.72 14.48
C SER A 155 15.23 4.75 15.61
N ASP A 156 15.01 6.03 15.29
CA ASP A 156 14.91 7.11 16.29
C ASP A 156 13.58 7.10 17.06
N SER A 157 12.53 6.49 16.49
CA SER A 157 11.26 6.23 17.20
C SER A 157 11.32 5.08 18.22
N LEU A 158 12.49 4.48 18.46
CA LEU A 158 12.75 3.42 19.45
C LEU A 158 13.56 3.86 20.68
N THR A 159 13.77 5.17 20.90
CA THR A 159 14.22 5.64 22.22
C THR A 159 13.07 5.55 23.24
N ILE A 160 12.80 4.32 23.69
CA ILE A 160 12.14 4.09 24.97
C ILE A 160 13.02 4.79 26.02
N PRO A 161 12.51 5.77 26.79
CA PRO A 161 13.27 6.31 27.89
C PRO A 161 13.51 5.16 28.86
N MET A 162 14.77 4.74 29.01
CA MET A 162 15.13 3.84 30.10
C MET A 162 14.77 4.55 31.40
N ALA A 163 13.73 4.04 32.06
CA ALA A 163 13.38 4.47 33.39
C ALA A 163 14.51 4.06 34.35
N LYS A 164 15.25 5.09 34.78
CA LYS A 164 16.18 5.22 35.92
C LYS A 164 16.97 3.99 36.38
#